data_AF-A0A950MTM8-F1
#
_entry.id   AF-A0A950MTM8-F1
#
_cell.length_a   1.000
_cell.length_b   1.000
_cell.length_c   1.000
_cell.angle_alpha   90.00
_cell.angle_beta   90.00
_cell.angle_gamma   90.00
#
_symmetry.space_group_name_H-M   'P 1'
#
loop_
_entity.id
_entity.type
_entity.pdbx_description
1 polymer ?
#
loop_
_entity_poly.entity_id
_entity_poly.type
_entity_poly.pdbx_seq_one_letter_code
_entity_poly.pdbx_strand_id
1 'polypeptide(L)' 'RIKSPQFDRVYWDTDTSGRTSACGKDRTCKGATGLTDVQLKTGLPDGFDPKIWAIDPKINNGYPYLRNNPPQ' A
#
# COMPACT_ATOMS: atom_id res chain seq x y z
N ARG A 1 -4.37 -27.32 -14.98
CA ARG A 1 -4.69 -25.87 -15.12
C ARG A 1 -3.73 -25.10 -14.21
N ILE A 2 -2.76 -24.36 -14.75
CA ILE A 2 -1.87 -23.53 -13.91
C ILE A 2 -2.69 -22.34 -13.44
N LYS A 3 -2.83 -22.15 -12.11
CA LYS A 3 -3.44 -20.93 -11.57
C LYS A 3 -2.50 -19.77 -11.90
N SER A 4 -3.03 -18.73 -12.55
CA SER A 4 -2.29 -17.47 -12.67
C SER A 4 -1.98 -16.97 -11.25
N PRO A 5 -0.78 -16.40 -11.01
CA PRO A 5 -0.48 -15.81 -9.72
C PRO A 5 -1.51 -14.71 -9.41
N GLN A 6 -2.09 -14.78 -8.21
CA GLN A 6 -2.99 -13.75 -7.68
C GLN A 6 -2.23 -13.03 -6.57
N PHE A 7 -2.19 -11.71 -6.66
CA PHE A 7 -1.64 -10.90 -5.57
C PHE A 7 -2.64 -10.89 -4.41
N ASP A 8 -2.10 -11.01 -3.20
CA ASP A 8 -2.83 -10.90 -1.94
C ASP A 8 -2.15 -9.83 -1.10
N ARG A 9 -2.91 -8.87 -0.57
CA ARG A 9 -2.42 -7.75 0.25
C ARG A 9 -1.27 -6.96 -0.39
N VAL A 10 -1.44 -6.63 -1.67
CA VAL A 10 -0.51 -5.77 -2.42
C VAL A 10 -1.20 -4.45 -2.72
N TYR A 11 -0.58 -3.36 -2.29
CA TYR A 11 -1.13 -2.01 -2.41
C TYR A 11 -0.13 -1.08 -3.11
N TRP A 12 -0.64 -0.11 -3.87
CA TRP A 12 0.17 0.97 -4.43
C TRP A 12 -0.58 2.30 -4.33
N ASP A 13 0.18 3.39 -4.28
CA ASP A 13 -0.35 4.76 -4.23
C ASP A 13 -0.70 5.25 -5.63
N THR A 14 -1.98 5.47 -5.91
CA THR A 14 -2.47 5.92 -7.23
C THR A 14 -2.25 7.40 -7.48
N ASP A 15 -2.27 8.22 -6.42
CA ASP A 15 -2.16 9.67 -6.55
C ASP A 15 -0.69 10.06 -6.76
N THR A 16 0.21 9.46 -5.97
CA THR A 16 1.65 9.65 -6.11
C THR A 16 2.17 9.12 -7.45
N SER A 17 1.70 7.95 -7.90
CA SER A 17 2.18 7.36 -9.16
C SER A 17 1.52 7.94 -10.41
N GLY A 18 0.30 8.48 -10.30
CA GLY A 18 -0.54 8.85 -11.43
C GLY A 18 -0.95 7.66 -12.31
N ARG A 19 -0.92 6.42 -11.78
CA ARG A 19 -1.17 5.19 -12.56
C ARG A 19 -2.43 4.46 -12.10
N THR A 20 -3.23 4.05 -13.09
CA THR A 20 -4.44 3.21 -12.90
C THR A 20 -4.14 1.71 -12.92
N SER A 21 -2.89 1.31 -13.15
CA SER A 21 -2.46 -0.09 -13.20
C SER A 21 -1.27 -0.30 -12.27
N ALA A 22 -1.38 -1.30 -11.38
CA ALA A 22 -0.33 -1.69 -10.43
C ALA A 22 0.98 -2.13 -11.10
N CYS A 23 0.86 -2.65 -12.32
CA CYS A 23 1.93 -3.29 -13.04
C CYS A 23 2.03 -2.74 -14.45
N GLY A 24 3.22 -2.88 -15.01
CA GLY A 24 3.54 -2.42 -16.36
C GLY A 24 2.81 -3.20 -17.47
N LYS A 25 3.56 -3.50 -18.53
CA LYS A 25 3.03 -3.84 -19.86
C LYS A 25 1.98 -4.96 -19.90
N ASP A 26 2.03 -5.90 -18.96
CA ASP A 26 1.20 -7.10 -19.04
C ASP A 26 -0.14 -6.98 -18.29
N ARG A 27 -0.39 -5.88 -17.55
CA ARG A 27 -1.64 -5.64 -16.78
C ARG A 27 -2.15 -6.83 -15.94
N THR A 28 -1.29 -7.81 -15.65
CA THR A 28 -1.68 -9.11 -15.06
C THR A 28 -1.68 -9.13 -13.54
N CYS A 29 -1.73 -7.96 -12.89
CA CYS A 29 -1.70 -7.88 -11.43
C CYS A 29 -3.09 -7.98 -10.80
N LYS A 30 -3.76 -9.09 -11.10
CA LYS A 30 -5.04 -9.44 -10.49
C LYS A 30 -4.85 -9.58 -8.98
N GLY A 31 -5.66 -8.86 -8.22
CA GLY A 31 -5.64 -8.86 -6.75
C GLY A 31 -4.78 -7.77 -6.11
N ALA A 32 -4.00 -7.01 -6.89
CA ALA A 32 -3.40 -5.78 -6.37
C ALA A 32 -4.49 -4.71 -6.21
N THR A 33 -4.40 -3.90 -5.16
CA THR A 33 -5.37 -2.84 -4.83
C THR A 33 -4.72 -1.47 -4.88
N GLY A 34 -5.22 -0.59 -5.75
CA GLY A 34 -4.78 0.81 -5.80
C GLY A 34 -5.47 1.60 -4.70
N LEU A 35 -4.70 2.39 -3.96
CA LEU A 35 -5.19 3.26 -2.91
C LEU A 35 -4.78 4.70 -3.19
N THR A 36 -5.65 5.64 -2.88
CA THR A 36 -5.34 7.07 -2.90
C THR A 36 -4.43 7.46 -1.74
N ASP A 37 -3.84 8.65 -1.81
CA ASP A 37 -3.11 9.26 -0.69
C ASP A 37 -3.95 9.24 0.58
N VAL A 38 -5.22 9.63 0.46
CA VAL A 38 -6.16 9.71 1.59
C VAL A 38 -6.40 8.33 2.19
N GLN A 39 -6.59 7.30 1.36
CA GLN A 39 -6.80 5.94 1.82
C GLN A 39 -5.56 5.38 2.53
N LEU A 40 -4.36 5.61 1.99
CA LEU A 40 -3.11 5.20 2.61
C LEU A 40 -2.79 5.97 3.91
N LYS A 41 -3.29 7.20 4.06
CA LYS A 41 -3.09 8.05 5.25
C LYS A 41 -4.14 7.89 6.35
N THR A 42 -5.24 7.17 6.09
CA THR A 42 -6.37 7.04 7.04
C THR A 42 -6.31 5.75 7.86
N GLY A 43 -5.62 4.72 7.39
CA GLY A 43 -5.50 3.45 8.11
C GLY A 43 -4.41 2.55 7.56
N LEU A 44 -4.04 1.53 8.35
CA LEU A 44 -3.12 0.50 7.91
C LEU A 44 -3.84 -0.44 6.92
N PRO A 45 -3.30 -0.65 5.71
CA PRO A 45 -3.82 -1.68 4.81
C PRO A 45 -3.71 -3.08 5.44
N ASP A 46 -4.59 -4.01 5.04
CA ASP A 46 -4.54 -5.38 5.55
C ASP A 46 -3.16 -6.02 5.29
N GLY A 47 -2.67 -6.77 6.29
CA GLY A 47 -1.32 -7.35 6.27
C GLY A 47 -0.25 -6.53 6.99
N PHE A 48 -0.54 -5.27 7.32
CA PHE A 48 0.31 -4.48 8.22
C PHE A 48 -0.04 -4.82 9.67
N ASP A 49 0.91 -5.37 10.42
CA ASP A 49 0.71 -5.64 11.85
C ASP A 49 0.67 -4.31 12.63
N PRO A 50 -0.46 -3.96 13.29
CA PRO A 50 -0.59 -2.70 14.03
C PRO A 50 0.34 -2.59 15.25
N LYS A 51 0.98 -3.69 15.68
CA LYS A 51 2.03 -3.68 16.72
C LYS A 51 3.40 -3.28 16.17
N ILE A 52 3.62 -3.40 14.87
CA ILE A 52 4.90 -3.07 14.19
C ILE A 52 4.78 -1.73 13.46
N TRP A 53 3.63 -1.49 12.83
CA TRP A 53 3.34 -0.30 12.06
C TRP A 53 2.41 0.64 12.80
N ALA A 54 2.57 1.93 12.55
CA ALA A 54 1.70 2.98 13.05
C ALA A 54 1.32 3.94 11.92
N ILE A 55 0.27 4.73 12.20
CA ILE A 55 -0.14 5.85 11.36
C ILE A 55 -0.37 7.07 12.27
N ASP A 56 0.19 8.21 11.89
CA ASP A 56 0.01 9.48 12.59
C ASP A 56 0.09 10.60 11.53
N PRO A 57 -0.92 11.48 11.42
CA PRO A 57 -0.90 12.59 10.46
C PRO A 57 0.34 13.49 10.53
N LYS A 58 1.06 13.50 11.66
CA LYS A 58 2.26 14.33 11.90
C LYS A 58 3.58 13.60 11.61
N ILE A 59 3.56 12.29 11.39
CA ILE A 59 4.76 11.48 11.14
C ILE A 59 4.68 10.90 9.73
N ASN A 60 5.80 10.87 9.00
CA ASN A 60 5.86 10.32 7.64
C ASN A 60 4.78 10.90 6.69
N ASN A 61 4.43 12.18 6.86
CA ASN A 61 3.36 12.83 6.10
C ASN A 61 2.00 12.08 6.15
N GLY A 62 1.72 11.41 7.28
CA GLY A 62 0.50 10.62 7.48
C GLY A 62 0.55 9.19 6.95
N TYR A 63 1.62 8.79 6.24
CA TYR A 63 1.74 7.42 5.73
C TYR A 63 2.15 6.43 6.83
N PRO A 64 1.90 5.13 6.65
CA PRO A 64 2.37 4.09 7.56
C PRO A 64 3.89 4.16 7.78
N TYR A 65 4.32 3.99 9.02
CA TYR A 65 5.74 3.96 9.39
C TYR A 65 6.02 2.88 10.44
N LEU A 66 7.29 2.46 10.55
CA LEU A 66 7.75 1.52 11.57
C LEU A 66 7.80 2.21 12.93
N ARG A 67 7.10 1.67 13.93
CA ARG A 67 7.04 2.24 15.29
C ARG A 67 8.42 2.39 15.94
N ASN A 68 9.28 1.40 15.75
CA ASN A 68 10.61 1.34 16.37
C ASN A 68 11.72 1.94 15.49
N ASN A 69 11.36 2.51 14.33
CA ASN A 69 12.28 3.24 13.45
C ASN A 69 11.51 4.31 12.66
N PRO A 70 10.90 5.30 13.35
CA PRO A 70 10.19 6.36 12.67
C PRO A 70 11.17 7.24 11.86
N PRO A 71 10.71 7.89 10.78
CA PRO A 71 11.52 8.87 10.05
C PRO A 71 12.03 9.98 10.99
N GLN A 72 13.27 10.43 10.78
CA GLN A 72 13.89 11.56 11.49
C GLN A 72 13.66 12.88 10.76
#